data_AF-W2TX90-F1
#
_entry.id   AF-W2TX90-F1
#
_cell.length_a   1.000
_cell.length_b   1.000
_cell.length_c   1.000
_cell.angle_alpha   90.00
_cell.angle_beta   90.00
_cell.angle_gamma   90.00
#
_symmetry.space_group_name_H-M   'P 1'
#
loop_
_entity.id
_entity.type
_entity.pdbx_description
1 polymer ?
#
loop_
_entity_poly.entity_id
_entity_poly.type
_entity_poly.pdbx_seq_one_letter_code
_entity_poly.pdbx_strand_id
1 'polypeptide(L)'
;MTAAQIRHLEELSNGGPLDIKADRKNMGAGKMRYPSEKKGFCHISLQSKVFTEGGRKIYQTYNESPVTIQLGVGMAMPGLDKGLKGMCTEELRKLQVPYRLSRKAKSKVWKHIPNDEHWLTFNLEMLSVEPYTHSRQFKFLDVDGKGKLTEAVLLKWLGKMKQYGKSWKNEDIDDISAVKYYVKYFDINGDGIVDEKEFIRVMERDQATMDQSKSNAKGRKRDPGVAWILDFNNDGIASYTPLPIEITASEVRSPVETFTEMMIYTAHLLCLVLILFHCAVGENKDNTDDNRTGNRQPAVGNLNPNTNPKPDAPKTLGGSISINTIEEHKTSSNHSEEPPTVAPTNPTAPSVPRPPKFTVGSFFSKFIFNVS
;
A
#
# COMPACT_ATOMS: atom_id res chain seq x y z
N MET A 1 -50.09 -0.24 9.01
CA MET A 1 -48.68 -0.24 9.44
C MET A 1 -47.88 0.70 8.55
N THR A 2 -46.83 1.33 9.05
CA THR A 2 -45.88 2.10 8.23
C THR A 2 -44.91 1.15 7.51
N ALA A 3 -44.21 1.62 6.47
CA ALA A 3 -43.20 0.82 5.79
C ALA A 3 -42.09 0.32 6.75
N ALA A 4 -41.66 1.16 7.69
CA ALA A 4 -40.70 0.79 8.73
C ALA A 4 -41.21 -0.32 9.67
N GLN A 5 -42.49 -0.27 10.08
CA GLN A 5 -43.11 -1.35 10.86
C GLN A 5 -43.15 -2.66 10.06
N ILE A 6 -43.44 -2.60 8.76
CA ILE A 6 -43.45 -3.78 7.87
C ILE A 6 -42.03 -4.37 7.78
N ARG A 7 -40.99 -3.57 7.55
CA ARG A 7 -39.61 -4.08 7.49
C ARG A 7 -39.12 -4.63 8.82
N HIS A 8 -39.51 -4.05 9.95
CA HIS A 8 -39.15 -4.61 11.25
C HIS A 8 -39.74 -6.01 11.45
N LEU A 9 -40.99 -6.24 11.03
CA LEU A 9 -41.59 -7.58 11.03
C LEU A 9 -40.93 -8.52 10.01
N GLU A 10 -40.49 -8.02 8.85
CA GLU A 10 -39.69 -8.80 7.89
C GLU A 10 -38.32 -9.17 8.49
N GLU A 11 -37.59 -8.27 9.15
CA GLU A 11 -36.30 -8.58 9.80
C GLU A 11 -36.45 -9.61 10.93
N LEU A 12 -37.50 -9.48 11.76
CA LEU A 12 -37.82 -10.48 12.79
C LEU A 12 -38.14 -11.85 12.20
N SER A 13 -38.93 -11.90 11.12
CA SER A 13 -39.30 -13.14 10.43
C SER A 13 -38.11 -13.81 9.71
N ASN A 14 -37.22 -13.01 9.12
CA ASN A 14 -35.99 -13.50 8.47
C ASN A 14 -34.88 -13.90 9.47
N GLY A 15 -35.05 -13.62 10.77
CA GLY A 15 -34.02 -13.86 11.79
C GLY A 15 -32.81 -12.92 11.68
N GLY A 16 -32.94 -11.77 11.00
CA GLY A 16 -31.83 -10.84 10.81
C GLY A 16 -32.12 -9.70 9.82
N PRO A 17 -31.16 -8.78 9.63
CA PRO A 17 -31.34 -7.59 8.80
C PRO A 17 -31.68 -7.87 7.33
N LEU A 18 -32.44 -6.97 6.71
CA LEU A 18 -32.78 -7.09 5.29
C LEU A 18 -31.53 -6.99 4.40
N ASP A 19 -31.37 -7.99 3.55
CA ASP A 19 -30.32 -8.09 2.53
C ASP A 19 -30.89 -7.98 1.11
N ILE A 20 -30.00 -7.88 0.12
CA ILE A 20 -30.36 -7.83 -1.29
C ILE A 20 -31.06 -9.11 -1.78
N LYS A 21 -32.02 -8.97 -2.70
CA LYS A 21 -32.66 -10.09 -3.42
C LYS A 21 -32.24 -10.02 -4.88
N ALA A 22 -31.61 -11.07 -5.41
CA ALA A 22 -30.98 -11.04 -6.74
C ALA A 22 -31.57 -12.10 -7.69
N ASP A 23 -32.59 -11.70 -8.44
CA ASP A 23 -33.24 -12.52 -9.45
C ASP A 23 -32.36 -12.52 -10.73
N ARG A 24 -31.55 -13.58 -10.93
CA ARG A 24 -30.80 -13.74 -12.19
C ARG A 24 -31.75 -14.22 -13.28
N LYS A 25 -31.86 -13.49 -14.39
CA LYS A 25 -32.56 -14.01 -15.56
C LYS A 25 -31.64 -15.03 -16.23
N ASN A 26 -32.13 -16.24 -16.47
CA ASN A 26 -31.31 -17.33 -17.01
C ASN A 26 -30.61 -16.92 -18.32
N MET A 27 -29.29 -16.72 -18.26
CA MET A 27 -28.45 -16.83 -19.44
C MET A 27 -28.35 -18.30 -19.86
N GLY A 28 -28.30 -18.55 -21.17
CA GLY A 28 -28.00 -19.89 -21.68
C GLY A 28 -26.66 -20.39 -21.13
N ALA A 29 -26.64 -21.61 -20.60
CA ALA A 29 -25.43 -22.24 -20.09
C ALA A 29 -24.37 -22.31 -21.20
N GLY A 30 -23.21 -21.67 -20.98
CA GLY A 30 -22.11 -21.59 -21.95
C GLY A 30 -21.58 -20.18 -22.25
N LYS A 31 -22.33 -19.11 -21.95
CA LYS A 31 -21.88 -17.72 -22.25
C LYS A 31 -20.90 -17.09 -21.25
N MET A 32 -20.68 -17.68 -20.06
CA MET A 32 -19.89 -17.07 -18.99
C MET A 32 -18.38 -17.11 -19.29
N ARG A 33 -17.84 -16.08 -19.97
CA ARG A 33 -16.40 -15.91 -20.19
C ARG A 33 -15.68 -15.27 -19.00
N TYR A 34 -16.20 -14.14 -18.48
CA TYR A 34 -15.61 -13.41 -17.37
C TYR A 34 -16.69 -12.96 -16.37
N PRO A 35 -16.70 -13.50 -15.14
CA PRO A 35 -17.50 -12.94 -14.04
C PRO A 35 -16.78 -11.75 -13.41
N SER A 36 -17.52 -10.70 -13.06
CA SER A 36 -17.02 -9.63 -12.18
C SER A 36 -16.59 -10.19 -10.83
N GLU A 37 -15.53 -9.61 -10.27
CA GLU A 37 -14.71 -10.33 -9.31
C GLU A 37 -15.40 -10.55 -7.96
N LYS A 38 -15.40 -11.81 -7.48
CA LYS A 38 -15.99 -12.17 -6.19
C LYS A 38 -15.17 -11.67 -4.99
N LYS A 39 -13.86 -11.47 -5.17
CA LYS A 39 -12.88 -11.09 -4.13
C LYS A 39 -11.78 -10.17 -4.69
N GLY A 40 -12.12 -8.93 -5.01
CA GLY A 40 -11.12 -7.94 -5.43
C GLY A 40 -11.75 -6.70 -6.05
N PHE A 41 -11.15 -6.22 -7.13
CA PHE A 41 -11.57 -5.01 -7.84
C PHE A 41 -11.68 -5.33 -9.33
N CYS A 42 -12.69 -4.77 -10.00
CA CYS A 42 -12.77 -4.80 -11.45
C CYS A 42 -13.49 -3.54 -11.94
N HIS A 43 -13.15 -3.11 -13.15
CA HIS A 43 -13.91 -2.08 -13.85
C HIS A 43 -15.05 -2.79 -14.57
N ILE A 44 -16.27 -2.28 -14.44
CA ILE A 44 -17.44 -2.80 -15.15
C ILE A 44 -18.15 -1.67 -15.85
N SER A 45 -18.72 -1.94 -17.02
CA SER A 45 -19.62 -1.02 -17.71
C SER A 45 -21.00 -1.65 -17.82
N LEU A 46 -22.03 -0.95 -17.33
CA LEU A 46 -23.39 -1.47 -17.24
C LEU A 46 -24.43 -0.49 -17.77
N GLN A 47 -25.61 -1.02 -18.11
CA GLN A 47 -26.83 -0.25 -18.21
C GLN A 47 -27.80 -0.62 -17.07
N SER A 48 -28.67 0.32 -16.71
CA SER A 48 -29.65 0.14 -15.64
C SER A 48 -30.96 0.85 -15.91
N LYS A 49 -32.04 0.29 -15.37
CA LYS A 49 -33.36 0.93 -15.17
C LYS A 49 -33.72 0.73 -13.70
N VAL A 50 -34.03 1.81 -12.98
CA VAL A 50 -34.25 1.78 -11.54
C VAL A 50 -35.67 2.24 -11.20
N PHE A 51 -36.31 1.48 -10.32
CA PHE A 51 -37.71 1.62 -9.94
C PHE A 51 -37.83 1.66 -8.41
N THR A 52 -38.75 2.46 -7.90
CA THR A 52 -39.20 2.34 -6.50
C THR A 52 -40.03 1.07 -6.33
N GLU A 53 -40.22 0.63 -5.09
CA GLU A 53 -41.12 -0.47 -4.71
C GLU A 53 -42.52 -0.39 -5.37
N GLY A 54 -43.14 0.80 -5.42
CA GLY A 54 -44.41 1.04 -6.13
C GLY A 54 -44.32 1.07 -7.67
N GLY A 55 -43.36 0.35 -8.27
CA GLY A 55 -43.18 0.21 -9.72
C GLY A 55 -42.76 1.46 -10.50
N ARG A 56 -42.69 2.65 -9.88
CA ARG A 56 -42.34 3.91 -10.56
C ARG A 56 -40.86 3.94 -10.95
N LYS A 57 -40.58 4.04 -12.25
CA LYS A 57 -39.23 4.28 -12.79
C LYS A 57 -38.73 5.66 -12.34
N ILE A 58 -37.51 5.73 -11.81
CA ILE A 58 -36.89 6.94 -11.25
C ILE A 58 -35.52 7.30 -11.85
N TYR A 59 -34.85 6.35 -12.51
CA TYR A 59 -33.61 6.59 -13.26
C TYR A 59 -33.44 5.52 -14.35
N GLN A 60 -32.73 5.85 -15.43
CA GLN A 60 -32.31 4.90 -16.46
C GLN A 60 -31.07 5.41 -17.20
N THR A 61 -30.21 4.51 -17.66
CA THR A 61 -28.99 4.86 -18.44
C THR A 61 -29.15 4.60 -19.94
N TYR A 62 -30.27 3.99 -20.38
CA TYR A 62 -30.47 3.56 -21.78
C TYR A 62 -30.60 4.72 -22.80
N ASN A 63 -30.67 5.96 -22.31
CA ASN A 63 -30.67 7.19 -23.12
C ASN A 63 -29.35 7.98 -22.94
N GLU A 64 -28.38 7.41 -22.23
CA GLU A 64 -27.11 8.02 -21.82
C GLU A 64 -25.96 7.08 -22.24
N SER A 65 -24.70 7.51 -22.05
CA SER A 65 -23.57 6.58 -22.17
C SER A 65 -23.61 5.51 -21.06
N PRO A 66 -23.15 4.26 -21.32
CA PRO A 66 -23.05 3.24 -20.28
C PRO A 66 -22.23 3.71 -19.07
N VAL A 67 -22.65 3.31 -17.87
CA VAL A 67 -22.00 3.78 -16.64
C VAL A 67 -20.87 2.83 -16.28
N THR A 68 -19.63 3.28 -16.50
CA THR A 68 -18.43 2.58 -16.00
C THR A 68 -18.19 2.89 -14.53
N ILE A 69 -18.04 1.86 -13.69
CA ILE A 69 -17.65 1.97 -12.28
C ILE A 69 -16.58 0.94 -11.91
N GLN A 70 -15.82 1.23 -10.85
CA GLN A 70 -14.97 0.26 -10.20
C GLN A 70 -15.76 -0.42 -9.06
N LEU A 71 -15.87 -1.75 -9.10
CA LEU A 71 -16.47 -2.55 -8.00
C LEU A 71 -15.51 -2.67 -6.81
N GLY A 72 -16.09 -2.91 -5.63
CA GLY A 72 -15.37 -3.20 -4.39
C GLY A 72 -14.81 -1.97 -3.67
N VAL A 73 -14.64 -0.84 -4.37
CA VAL A 73 -14.13 0.42 -3.80
C VAL A 73 -15.23 1.35 -3.26
N GLY A 74 -16.50 1.07 -3.55
CA GLY A 74 -17.63 1.92 -3.15
C GLY A 74 -17.88 3.12 -4.08
N MET A 75 -17.86 2.90 -5.41
CA MET A 75 -18.44 3.86 -6.39
C MET A 75 -19.95 3.68 -6.59
N ALA A 76 -20.52 2.57 -6.10
CA ALA A 76 -21.94 2.30 -6.08
C ALA A 76 -22.46 2.23 -4.63
N MET A 77 -23.79 2.31 -4.47
CA MET A 77 -24.42 2.08 -3.17
C MET A 77 -24.16 0.64 -2.66
N PRO A 78 -24.08 0.40 -1.33
CA PRO A 78 -23.59 -0.88 -0.78
C PRO A 78 -24.31 -2.12 -1.33
N GLY A 79 -25.63 -2.10 -1.43
CA GLY A 79 -26.42 -3.21 -1.98
C GLY A 79 -26.19 -3.43 -3.48
N LEU A 80 -25.92 -2.36 -4.24
CA LEU A 80 -25.61 -2.46 -5.66
C LEU A 80 -24.18 -3.00 -5.88
N ASP A 81 -23.19 -2.51 -5.13
CA ASP A 81 -21.82 -3.06 -5.15
C ASP A 81 -21.77 -4.53 -4.71
N LYS A 82 -22.59 -4.92 -3.72
CA LYS A 82 -22.77 -6.32 -3.30
C LYS A 82 -23.47 -7.16 -4.37
N GLY A 83 -24.55 -6.65 -4.97
CA GLY A 83 -25.38 -7.37 -5.93
C GLY A 83 -24.80 -7.49 -7.34
N LEU A 84 -23.82 -6.64 -7.70
CA LEU A 84 -23.08 -6.72 -8.96
C LEU A 84 -21.95 -7.75 -8.95
N LYS A 85 -21.44 -8.17 -7.77
CA LYS A 85 -20.35 -9.15 -7.70
C LYS A 85 -20.77 -10.50 -8.27
N GLY A 86 -19.85 -11.15 -9.00
CA GLY A 86 -20.16 -12.37 -9.74
C GLY A 86 -21.28 -12.20 -10.77
N MET A 87 -21.48 -10.98 -11.31
CA MET A 87 -22.28 -10.72 -12.51
C MET A 87 -21.38 -10.79 -13.74
N CYS A 88 -21.82 -11.46 -14.79
CA CYS A 88 -21.00 -11.74 -15.96
C CYS A 88 -21.31 -10.81 -17.14
N THR A 89 -20.39 -10.67 -18.09
CA THR A 89 -20.65 -9.98 -19.36
C THR A 89 -21.91 -10.56 -20.04
N GLU A 90 -22.75 -9.70 -20.61
CA GLU A 90 -24.09 -9.98 -21.16
C GLU A 90 -25.17 -10.44 -20.14
N GLU A 91 -24.88 -10.49 -18.84
CA GLU A 91 -25.89 -10.92 -17.85
C GLU A 91 -27.00 -9.87 -17.68
N LEU A 92 -28.24 -10.36 -17.60
CA LEU A 92 -29.41 -9.59 -17.16
C LEU A 92 -29.79 -10.02 -15.72
N ARG A 93 -29.70 -9.08 -14.77
CA ARG A 93 -29.96 -9.32 -13.34
C ARG A 93 -30.98 -8.31 -12.82
N LYS A 94 -32.06 -8.79 -12.18
CA LYS A 94 -32.98 -7.95 -11.42
C LYS A 94 -32.55 -8.00 -9.96
N LEU A 95 -32.14 -6.85 -9.42
CA LEU A 95 -31.60 -6.71 -8.07
C LEU A 95 -32.52 -5.82 -7.25
N GLN A 96 -33.02 -6.32 -6.12
CA GLN A 96 -33.79 -5.56 -5.16
C GLN A 96 -32.88 -5.18 -3.99
N VAL A 97 -32.76 -3.89 -3.70
CA VAL A 97 -31.93 -3.34 -2.63
C VAL A 97 -32.83 -2.73 -1.54
N PRO A 98 -32.72 -3.15 -0.27
CA PRO A 98 -33.47 -2.54 0.83
C PRO A 98 -32.87 -1.19 1.22
N TYR A 99 -33.67 -0.32 1.86
CA TYR A 99 -33.25 1.04 2.24
C TYR A 99 -31.91 1.07 3.00
N ARG A 100 -31.74 0.16 3.96
CA ARG A 100 -30.52 -0.07 4.74
C ARG A 100 -29.24 -0.09 3.89
N LEU A 101 -29.29 -0.73 2.72
CA LEU A 101 -28.17 -0.94 1.80
C LEU A 101 -28.18 0.03 0.60
N SER A 102 -29.04 1.06 0.63
CA SER A 102 -29.19 2.06 -0.42
C SER A 102 -28.31 3.28 -0.17
N ARG A 103 -28.87 4.43 0.21
CA ARG A 103 -28.16 5.68 0.50
C ARG A 103 -28.56 6.19 1.89
N LYS A 104 -27.62 6.86 2.55
CA LYS A 104 -27.88 7.54 3.84
C LYS A 104 -28.04 9.06 3.73
N ALA A 105 -27.91 9.59 2.52
CA ALA A 105 -28.07 11.02 2.21
C ALA A 105 -28.67 11.22 0.81
N LYS A 106 -29.33 12.35 0.60
CA LYS A 106 -29.86 12.75 -0.71
C LYS A 106 -28.70 12.98 -1.69
N SER A 107 -28.80 12.41 -2.89
CA SER A 107 -27.81 12.60 -3.97
C SER A 107 -28.35 13.54 -5.05
N LYS A 108 -27.45 14.31 -5.68
CA LYS A 108 -27.78 15.19 -6.83
C LYS A 108 -28.32 14.41 -8.03
N VAL A 109 -27.90 13.16 -8.22
CA VAL A 109 -28.37 12.27 -9.30
C VAL A 109 -29.72 11.65 -8.92
N TRP A 110 -29.79 11.03 -7.74
CA TRP A 110 -30.90 10.16 -7.35
C TRP A 110 -32.08 10.88 -6.67
N LYS A 111 -32.45 12.07 -7.14
CA LYS A 111 -33.39 12.98 -6.45
C LYS A 111 -34.74 12.34 -6.08
N HIS A 112 -35.23 11.40 -6.90
CA HIS A 112 -36.56 10.80 -6.80
C HIS A 112 -36.64 9.48 -6.01
N ILE A 113 -35.53 8.99 -5.46
CA ILE A 113 -35.58 7.96 -4.40
C ILE A 113 -36.26 8.57 -3.14
N PRO A 114 -37.12 7.83 -2.42
CA PRO A 114 -37.70 8.28 -1.14
C PRO A 114 -36.67 8.52 -0.02
N ASN A 115 -37.13 8.89 1.18
CA ASN A 115 -36.26 9.09 2.36
C ASN A 115 -36.71 8.27 3.58
N ASP A 116 -37.92 7.76 3.53
CA ASP A 116 -38.54 6.71 4.34
C ASP A 116 -38.10 5.31 3.86
N GLU A 117 -38.48 4.28 4.62
CA GLU A 117 -38.12 2.88 4.41
C GLU A 117 -38.77 2.30 3.13
N HIS A 118 -37.96 1.75 2.20
CA HIS A 118 -38.42 1.26 0.90
C HIS A 118 -37.48 0.23 0.27
N TRP A 119 -37.97 -0.52 -0.72
CA TRP A 119 -37.13 -1.25 -1.67
C TRP A 119 -36.88 -0.46 -2.97
N LEU A 120 -35.70 -0.67 -3.55
CA LEU A 120 -35.34 -0.23 -4.90
C LEU A 120 -35.12 -1.44 -5.81
N THR A 121 -35.80 -1.50 -6.95
CA THR A 121 -35.56 -2.53 -7.97
C THR A 121 -34.68 -1.96 -9.08
N PHE A 122 -33.54 -2.61 -9.31
CA PHE A 122 -32.62 -2.34 -10.42
C PHE A 122 -32.75 -3.48 -11.44
N ASN A 123 -33.14 -3.16 -12.66
CA ASN A 123 -32.96 -4.05 -13.80
C ASN A 123 -31.59 -3.68 -14.42
N LEU A 124 -30.63 -4.60 -14.32
CA LEU A 124 -29.23 -4.40 -14.68
C LEU A 124 -28.84 -5.24 -15.90
N GLU A 125 -28.00 -4.65 -16.75
CA GLU A 125 -27.44 -5.27 -17.96
C GLU A 125 -25.93 -5.01 -18.00
N MET A 126 -25.12 -6.07 -17.97
CA MET A 126 -23.65 -5.96 -17.92
C MET A 126 -23.06 -5.94 -19.34
N LEU A 127 -22.42 -4.84 -19.74
CA LEU A 127 -21.83 -4.69 -21.07
C LEU A 127 -20.37 -5.15 -21.12
N SER A 128 -19.56 -4.80 -20.11
CA SER A 128 -18.16 -5.23 -20.01
C SER A 128 -17.75 -5.52 -18.56
N VAL A 129 -16.85 -6.48 -18.41
CA VAL A 129 -16.10 -6.75 -17.19
C VAL A 129 -14.62 -6.73 -17.55
N GLU A 130 -13.90 -5.76 -17.00
CA GLU A 130 -12.46 -5.54 -17.18
C GLU A 130 -11.76 -5.82 -15.84
N PRO A 131 -10.96 -6.90 -15.73
CA PRO A 131 -10.19 -7.18 -14.53
C PRO A 131 -9.29 -6.01 -14.11
N TYR A 132 -8.98 -5.93 -12.81
CA TYR A 132 -8.05 -4.92 -12.33
C TYR A 132 -6.61 -5.21 -12.78
N THR A 133 -5.96 -4.19 -13.32
CA THR A 133 -4.51 -4.14 -13.54
C THR A 133 -4.03 -2.72 -13.22
N HIS A 134 -2.75 -2.57 -12.86
CA HIS A 134 -2.17 -1.26 -12.56
C HIS A 134 -2.29 -0.30 -13.76
N SER A 135 -1.96 -0.75 -14.98
CA SER A 135 -2.23 -0.01 -16.22
C SER A 135 -3.68 0.44 -16.40
N ARG A 136 -4.65 -0.42 -16.07
CA ARG A 136 -6.08 -0.09 -16.20
C ARG A 136 -6.54 0.92 -15.16
N GLN A 137 -5.94 0.88 -13.96
CA GLN A 137 -6.16 1.86 -12.89
C GLN A 137 -5.54 3.21 -13.22
N PHE A 138 -4.32 3.24 -13.75
CA PHE A 138 -3.68 4.46 -14.23
C PHE A 138 -4.56 5.17 -15.27
N LYS A 139 -5.05 4.41 -16.26
CA LYS A 139 -6.00 4.87 -17.30
C LYS A 139 -7.42 5.18 -16.78
N PHE A 140 -7.71 4.91 -15.51
CA PHE A 140 -8.94 5.33 -14.83
C PHE A 140 -8.75 6.63 -14.02
N LEU A 141 -7.52 6.91 -13.58
CA LEU A 141 -7.09 8.17 -12.96
C LEU A 141 -6.81 9.26 -14.02
N ASP A 142 -6.26 8.86 -15.17
CA ASP A 142 -5.98 9.72 -16.33
C ASP A 142 -7.26 10.16 -17.05
N VAL A 143 -7.91 11.20 -16.51
CA VAL A 143 -9.19 11.75 -16.98
C VAL A 143 -9.05 12.72 -18.16
N ASP A 144 -7.89 12.83 -18.79
CA ASP A 144 -7.74 13.48 -20.10
C ASP A 144 -6.89 12.70 -21.13
N GLY A 145 -6.42 11.49 -20.78
CA GLY A 145 -5.88 10.51 -21.72
C GLY A 145 -4.46 10.79 -22.18
N LYS A 146 -3.67 11.54 -21.39
CA LYS A 146 -2.34 12.04 -21.77
C LYS A 146 -1.18 11.17 -21.27
N GLY A 147 -1.46 10.09 -20.54
CA GLY A 147 -0.44 9.19 -20.00
C GLY A 147 0.35 9.76 -18.81
N LYS A 148 -0.13 10.84 -18.17
CA LYS A 148 0.58 11.58 -17.11
C LYS A 148 -0.38 12.11 -16.03
N LEU A 149 -0.19 11.70 -14.78
CA LEU A 149 -1.03 12.13 -13.65
C LEU A 149 -0.44 13.36 -12.95
N THR A 150 -0.86 14.54 -13.40
CA THR A 150 -0.56 15.83 -12.74
C THR A 150 -1.56 16.16 -11.63
N GLU A 151 -1.24 17.14 -10.77
CA GLU A 151 -2.19 17.63 -9.75
C GLU A 151 -3.55 18.01 -10.35
N ALA A 152 -3.56 18.70 -11.49
CA ALA A 152 -4.79 19.14 -12.14
C ALA A 152 -5.66 17.97 -12.64
N VAL A 153 -5.04 16.90 -13.17
CA VAL A 153 -5.73 15.69 -13.62
C VAL A 153 -6.34 14.96 -12.42
N LEU A 154 -5.60 14.82 -11.32
CA LEU A 154 -6.07 14.15 -10.10
C LEU A 154 -7.15 14.94 -9.36
N LEU A 155 -7.07 16.27 -9.32
CA LEU A 155 -8.15 17.15 -8.81
C LEU A 155 -9.42 17.04 -9.67
N LYS A 156 -9.28 16.97 -11.00
CA LYS A 156 -10.40 16.71 -11.93
C LYS A 156 -11.01 15.32 -11.71
N TRP A 157 -10.20 14.31 -11.43
CA TRP A 157 -10.67 12.97 -11.05
C TRP A 157 -11.43 12.98 -9.71
N LEU A 158 -10.92 13.64 -8.67
CA LEU A 158 -11.63 13.81 -7.40
C LEU A 158 -12.95 14.57 -7.58
N GLY A 159 -12.98 15.60 -8.43
CA GLY A 159 -14.21 16.29 -8.85
C GLY A 159 -15.24 15.35 -9.46
N LYS A 160 -14.81 14.47 -10.38
CA LYS A 160 -15.65 13.40 -10.96
C LYS A 160 -16.11 12.39 -9.89
N MET A 161 -15.25 12.00 -8.96
CA MET A 161 -15.57 11.04 -7.91
C MET A 161 -16.67 11.52 -6.96
N LYS A 162 -16.75 12.82 -6.67
CA LYS A 162 -17.81 13.41 -5.82
C LYS A 162 -19.23 13.10 -6.32
N GLN A 163 -19.46 12.88 -7.62
CA GLN A 163 -20.78 12.49 -8.14
C GLN A 163 -21.23 11.08 -7.72
N TYR A 164 -20.28 10.18 -7.44
CA TYR A 164 -20.50 8.83 -6.92
C TYR A 164 -20.59 8.79 -5.38
N GLY A 165 -20.58 9.95 -4.70
CA GLY A 165 -20.54 10.03 -3.24
C GLY A 165 -19.15 9.78 -2.63
N LYS A 166 -18.12 9.62 -3.46
CA LYS A 166 -16.71 9.54 -3.06
C LYS A 166 -16.18 10.94 -2.80
N SER A 167 -16.22 11.36 -1.54
CA SER A 167 -15.53 12.55 -1.02
C SER A 167 -14.94 12.26 0.35
N TRP A 168 -13.97 13.07 0.76
CA TRP A 168 -13.67 13.24 2.18
C TRP A 168 -14.94 13.79 2.88
N LYS A 169 -15.15 13.38 4.14
CA LYS A 169 -16.24 13.85 5.01
C LYS A 169 -15.73 14.32 6.38
N ASN A 170 -14.41 14.28 6.56
CA ASN A 170 -13.70 14.96 7.64
C ASN A 170 -13.17 16.28 7.08
N GLU A 171 -13.10 17.28 7.95
CA GLU A 171 -12.69 18.64 7.61
C GLU A 171 -11.15 18.77 7.48
N ASP A 172 -10.41 17.77 7.99
CA ASP A 172 -8.95 17.72 8.04
C ASP A 172 -8.25 17.32 6.72
N ILE A 173 -8.98 16.84 5.70
CA ILE A 173 -8.41 16.36 4.42
C ILE A 173 -8.89 17.24 3.27
N ASP A 174 -8.03 18.19 2.87
CA ASP A 174 -8.25 19.01 1.67
C ASP A 174 -7.76 18.29 0.40
N ASP A 175 -8.51 18.43 -0.70
CA ASP A 175 -8.22 17.74 -1.97
C ASP A 175 -6.82 18.05 -2.52
N ILE A 176 -6.32 19.28 -2.30
CA ILE A 176 -5.06 19.76 -2.86
C ILE A 176 -3.88 19.14 -2.13
N SER A 177 -3.90 19.10 -0.79
CA SER A 177 -2.86 18.45 0.02
C SER A 177 -2.87 16.93 -0.17
N ALA A 178 -4.04 16.31 -0.32
CA ALA A 178 -4.16 14.89 -0.64
C ALA A 178 -3.54 14.57 -2.02
N VAL A 179 -3.84 15.38 -3.05
CA VAL A 179 -3.27 15.22 -4.39
C VAL A 179 -1.76 15.51 -4.41
N LYS A 180 -1.29 16.54 -3.71
CA LYS A 180 0.16 16.85 -3.59
C LYS A 180 0.94 15.73 -2.94
N TYR A 181 0.41 15.13 -1.87
CA TYR A 181 1.03 13.95 -1.28
C TYR A 181 0.95 12.73 -2.18
N TYR A 182 -0.16 12.52 -2.91
CA TYR A 182 -0.28 11.45 -3.89
C TYR A 182 0.78 11.56 -4.99
N VAL A 183 0.96 12.73 -5.62
CA VAL A 183 2.02 12.95 -6.61
C VAL A 183 3.38 12.64 -5.99
N LYS A 184 3.73 13.24 -4.85
CA LYS A 184 5.01 12.99 -4.15
C LYS A 184 5.24 11.53 -3.72
N TYR A 185 4.19 10.74 -3.51
CA TYR A 185 4.29 9.33 -3.11
C TYR A 185 4.55 8.39 -4.29
N PHE A 186 4.08 8.78 -5.48
CA PHE A 186 4.13 7.98 -6.70
C PHE A 186 5.22 8.44 -7.69
N ASP A 187 5.61 9.71 -7.66
CA ASP A 187 6.72 10.28 -8.41
C ASP A 187 8.06 9.75 -7.85
N ILE A 188 8.81 9.05 -8.70
CA ILE A 188 10.10 8.43 -8.35
C ILE A 188 11.26 9.33 -8.83
N ASN A 189 11.05 10.05 -9.94
CA ASN A 189 12.10 10.81 -10.62
C ASN A 189 12.23 12.26 -10.11
N GLY A 190 11.15 12.84 -9.60
CA GLY A 190 11.08 14.19 -9.04
C GLY A 190 10.57 15.28 -9.99
N ASP A 191 10.04 14.95 -11.19
CA ASP A 191 9.49 15.94 -12.13
C ASP A 191 8.10 16.49 -11.75
N GLY A 192 7.45 15.92 -10.71
CA GLY A 192 6.11 16.28 -10.29
C GLY A 192 5.00 15.71 -11.19
N ILE A 193 5.30 14.74 -12.06
CA ILE A 193 4.36 14.20 -13.05
C ILE A 193 4.46 12.67 -13.18
N VAL A 194 3.77 11.97 -12.29
CA VAL A 194 3.68 10.50 -12.25
C VAL A 194 3.32 9.91 -13.62
N ASP A 195 4.21 9.08 -14.17
CA ASP A 195 3.97 8.30 -15.40
C ASP A 195 3.41 6.88 -15.13
N GLU A 196 3.03 6.15 -16.19
CA GLU A 196 2.44 4.80 -16.04
C GLU A 196 3.42 3.80 -15.40
N LYS A 197 4.74 3.93 -15.64
CA LYS A 197 5.77 3.02 -15.11
C LYS A 197 6.04 3.30 -13.63
N GLU A 198 6.13 4.57 -13.25
CA GLU A 198 6.28 4.97 -11.84
C GLU A 198 5.08 4.53 -11.01
N PHE A 199 3.88 4.77 -11.52
CA PHE A 199 2.65 4.29 -10.91
C PHE A 199 2.68 2.77 -10.71
N ILE A 200 2.93 2.00 -11.78
CA ILE A 200 3.02 0.52 -11.71
C ILE A 200 4.05 0.09 -10.66
N ARG A 201 5.27 0.65 -10.69
CA ARG A 201 6.38 0.26 -9.80
C ARG A 201 6.08 0.54 -8.32
N VAL A 202 5.38 1.64 -8.00
CA VAL A 202 4.96 1.94 -6.63
C VAL A 202 3.80 1.04 -6.19
N MET A 203 2.83 0.77 -7.07
CA MET A 203 1.74 -0.18 -6.77
C MET A 203 2.26 -1.60 -6.51
N GLU A 204 3.26 -2.07 -7.27
CA GLU A 204 3.87 -3.39 -7.12
C GLU A 204 4.71 -3.50 -5.84
N ARG A 205 5.52 -2.48 -5.52
CA ARG A 205 6.24 -2.38 -4.23
C ARG A 205 5.28 -2.48 -3.05
N ASP A 206 4.17 -1.76 -3.12
CA ASP A 206 3.17 -1.72 -2.06
C ASP A 206 2.41 -3.04 -1.96
N GLN A 207 2.01 -3.64 -3.08
CA GLN A 207 1.37 -4.95 -3.10
C GLN A 207 2.26 -6.03 -2.48
N ALA A 208 3.55 -6.06 -2.83
CA ALA A 208 4.52 -6.96 -2.22
C ALA A 208 4.69 -6.74 -0.70
N THR A 209 4.46 -5.53 -0.20
CA THR A 209 4.50 -5.21 1.24
C THR A 209 3.22 -5.66 1.94
N MET A 210 2.05 -5.38 1.35
CA MET A 210 0.75 -5.81 1.86
C MET A 210 0.68 -7.35 1.98
N ASP A 211 1.16 -8.08 0.98
CA ASP A 211 1.18 -9.56 0.94
C ASP A 211 2.13 -10.19 1.98
N GLN A 212 3.14 -9.45 2.44
CA GLN A 212 4.00 -9.85 3.57
C GLN A 212 3.30 -9.60 4.91
N SER A 213 2.65 -8.43 5.08
CA SER A 213 2.04 -8.01 6.35
C SER A 213 0.90 -8.91 6.83
N LYS A 214 0.07 -9.42 5.90
CA LYS A 214 -1.11 -10.28 6.15
C LYS A 214 -2.03 -9.73 7.26
N SER A 215 -2.24 -8.43 7.27
CA SER A 215 -2.97 -7.74 8.33
C SER A 215 -4.40 -8.26 8.49
N ASN A 216 -4.78 -8.49 9.75
CA ASN A 216 -6.15 -8.79 10.18
C ASN A 216 -6.84 -7.55 10.78
N ALA A 217 -6.30 -6.35 10.51
CA ALA A 217 -6.82 -5.09 11.05
C ALA A 217 -8.27 -4.83 10.59
N LYS A 218 -9.10 -4.33 11.53
CA LYS A 218 -10.49 -3.95 11.25
C LYS A 218 -10.52 -2.56 10.62
N GLY A 219 -10.77 -2.50 9.31
CA GLY A 219 -10.91 -1.23 8.59
C GLY A 219 -11.45 -1.45 7.17
N ARG A 220 -11.26 -0.45 6.32
CA ARG A 220 -11.64 -0.51 4.90
C ARG A 220 -10.44 -1.00 4.09
N LYS A 221 -10.60 -2.00 3.21
CA LYS A 221 -9.53 -2.39 2.27
C LYS A 221 -9.02 -1.14 1.52
N ARG A 222 -7.70 -1.06 1.34
CA ARG A 222 -7.02 0.02 0.60
C ARG A 222 -7.66 0.24 -0.78
N ASP A 223 -7.75 1.50 -1.17
CA ASP A 223 -8.52 1.97 -2.32
C ASP A 223 -7.55 2.38 -3.44
N PRO A 224 -7.56 1.72 -4.62
CA PRO A 224 -6.58 1.95 -5.69
C PRO A 224 -6.74 3.29 -6.42
N GLY A 225 -7.67 4.16 -6.01
CA GLY A 225 -7.70 5.56 -6.43
C GLY A 225 -6.79 6.46 -5.58
N VAL A 226 -7.05 7.78 -5.58
CA VAL A 226 -6.27 8.76 -4.80
C VAL A 226 -6.21 8.43 -3.29
N ALA A 227 -7.17 7.67 -2.76
CA ALA A 227 -7.18 7.23 -1.37
C ALA A 227 -6.17 6.09 -1.03
N TRP A 228 -5.29 5.68 -1.96
CA TRP A 228 -4.19 4.74 -1.73
C TRP A 228 -3.22 5.19 -0.63
N ILE A 229 -3.04 6.52 -0.50
CA ILE A 229 -2.16 7.17 0.49
C ILE A 229 -2.65 7.10 1.94
N LEU A 230 -3.86 6.58 2.19
CA LEU A 230 -4.48 6.54 3.52
C LEU A 230 -4.22 5.22 4.28
N ASP A 231 -3.45 4.31 3.67
CA ASP A 231 -2.82 3.17 4.32
C ASP A 231 -1.36 3.56 4.57
N PHE A 232 -1.06 3.97 5.81
CA PHE A 232 0.25 4.53 6.18
C PHE A 232 1.26 3.46 6.61
N ASN A 233 0.79 2.26 6.97
CA ASN A 233 1.61 1.12 7.37
C ASN A 233 1.76 0.06 6.24
N ASN A 234 1.17 0.31 5.07
CA ASN A 234 1.26 -0.52 3.87
C ASN A 234 0.70 -1.95 4.11
N ASP A 235 -0.37 -2.06 4.89
CA ASP A 235 -0.90 -3.35 5.41
C ASP A 235 -2.14 -3.87 4.68
N GLY A 236 -2.65 -3.10 3.71
CA GLY A 236 -3.83 -3.41 2.91
C GLY A 236 -5.14 -2.89 3.48
N ILE A 237 -5.12 -2.32 4.68
CA ILE A 237 -6.27 -1.77 5.40
C ILE A 237 -6.04 -0.28 5.64
N ALA A 238 -6.88 0.56 5.03
CA ALA A 238 -7.02 1.96 5.40
C ALA A 238 -7.71 2.05 6.78
N SER A 239 -6.91 1.80 7.83
CA SER A 239 -7.26 1.86 9.24
C SER A 239 -6.88 3.22 9.82
N TYR A 240 -7.63 3.64 10.84
CA TYR A 240 -7.39 4.88 11.59
C TYR A 240 -7.16 4.62 13.07
N THR A 241 -6.87 3.36 13.42
CA THR A 241 -6.20 3.02 14.67
C THR A 241 -4.89 3.83 14.72
N PRO A 242 -4.61 4.59 15.80
CA PRO A 242 -3.28 5.14 15.96
C PRO A 242 -2.29 3.97 15.94
N LEU A 243 -1.21 4.12 15.17
CA LEU A 243 -0.10 3.17 15.26
C LEU A 243 0.33 3.13 16.74
N PRO A 244 0.59 1.94 17.32
CA PRO A 244 1.22 1.88 18.63
C PRO A 244 2.53 2.66 18.52
N ILE A 245 2.61 3.79 19.24
CA ILE A 245 3.79 4.64 19.19
C ILE A 245 4.84 3.98 20.08
N GLU A 246 5.53 2.99 19.51
CA GLU A 246 6.82 2.53 20.02
C GLU A 246 7.86 3.62 19.78
N ILE A 247 7.72 4.71 20.54
CA ILE A 247 8.89 5.42 21.04
C ILE A 247 9.59 4.40 21.93
N THR A 248 10.57 3.69 21.36
CA THR A 248 11.69 3.23 22.17
C THR A 248 12.25 4.47 22.85
N ALA A 249 12.27 4.50 24.19
CA ALA A 249 12.60 5.69 24.99
C ALA A 249 14.12 5.98 25.01
N SER A 250 14.70 6.02 23.81
CA SER A 250 16.08 6.29 23.47
C SER A 250 16.10 7.49 22.53
N GLU A 251 16.94 8.48 22.83
CA GLU A 251 17.25 9.61 21.93
C GLU A 251 16.19 10.72 21.77
N VAL A 252 15.45 11.04 22.84
CA VAL A 252 14.96 12.42 23.08
C VAL A 252 15.69 12.97 24.30
N ARG A 253 16.97 13.31 24.14
CA ARG A 253 17.77 13.94 25.20
C ARG A 253 17.29 15.39 25.37
N SER A 254 16.79 15.72 26.56
CA SER A 254 16.10 17.00 26.76
C SER A 254 17.08 18.19 26.71
N PRO A 255 16.64 19.41 26.27
CA PRO A 255 17.48 20.62 26.29
C PRO A 255 17.88 21.12 27.69
N VAL A 256 17.54 20.39 28.76
CA VAL A 256 17.83 20.76 30.15
C VAL A 256 19.20 20.21 30.61
N GLU A 257 19.62 19.04 30.11
CA GLU A 257 20.88 18.39 30.52
C GLU A 257 22.13 19.13 30.04
N THR A 258 22.05 19.79 28.88
CA THR A 258 23.17 20.57 28.31
C THR A 258 23.54 21.79 29.16
N PHE A 259 22.56 22.37 29.88
CA PHE A 259 22.81 23.49 30.78
C PHE A 259 23.60 23.07 32.03
N THR A 260 23.32 21.88 32.57
CA THR A 260 24.08 21.32 33.71
C THR A 260 25.52 20.96 33.33
N GLU A 261 25.76 20.35 32.17
CA GLU A 261 27.12 20.03 31.74
C GLU A 261 27.94 21.30 31.47
N MET A 262 27.37 22.34 30.84
CA MET A 262 28.06 23.63 30.66
C MET A 262 28.46 24.31 31.99
N MET A 263 27.59 24.28 33.00
CA MET A 263 27.90 24.83 34.33
C MET A 263 29.04 24.07 35.03
N ILE A 264 29.11 22.75 34.88
CA ILE A 264 30.20 21.93 35.43
C ILE A 264 31.52 22.22 34.71
N TYR A 265 31.54 22.28 33.38
CA TYR A 265 32.76 22.59 32.62
C TYR A 265 33.31 23.98 32.92
N THR A 266 32.44 24.99 33.04
CA THR A 266 32.87 26.36 33.38
C THR A 266 33.40 26.47 34.82
N ALA A 267 32.80 25.76 35.78
CA ALA A 267 33.31 25.68 37.15
C ALA A 267 34.69 24.98 37.22
N HIS A 268 34.87 23.86 36.52
CA HIS A 268 36.18 23.18 36.45
C HIS A 268 37.26 24.03 35.77
N LEU A 269 36.92 24.78 34.72
CA LEU A 269 37.88 25.66 34.04
C LEU A 269 38.34 26.82 34.94
N LEU A 270 37.41 27.44 35.69
CA LEU A 270 37.76 28.43 36.72
C LEU A 270 38.63 27.84 37.83
N CYS A 271 38.32 26.62 38.28
CA CYS A 271 39.13 25.92 39.29
C CYS A 271 40.56 25.65 38.80
N LEU A 272 40.73 25.18 37.56
CA LEU A 272 42.05 24.96 36.94
C LEU A 272 42.84 26.26 36.80
N VAL A 273 42.20 27.36 36.40
CA VAL A 273 42.85 28.68 36.32
C VAL A 273 43.31 29.16 37.69
N LEU A 274 42.50 28.98 38.75
CA LEU A 274 42.88 29.36 40.12
C LEU A 274 44.03 28.51 40.68
N ILE A 275 44.06 27.20 40.36
CA ILE A 275 45.16 26.29 40.71
C ILE A 275 46.45 26.72 40.00
N LEU A 276 46.39 26.96 38.68
CA LEU A 276 47.55 27.43 37.90
C LEU A 276 48.07 28.79 38.40
N PHE A 277 47.18 29.69 38.84
CA PHE A 277 47.56 30.98 39.42
C PHE A 277 48.27 30.83 40.78
N HIS A 278 47.95 29.80 41.57
CA HIS A 278 48.70 29.45 42.78
C HIS A 278 50.04 28.78 42.47
N CYS A 279 50.09 27.89 41.48
CA CYS A 279 51.35 27.27 41.03
C CYS A 279 52.34 28.31 40.45
N ALA A 280 51.86 29.34 39.78
CA ALA A 280 52.70 30.40 39.19
C ALA A 280 53.41 31.32 40.22
N VAL A 281 53.08 31.21 41.51
CA VAL A 281 53.68 31.98 42.61
C VAL A 281 54.67 31.12 43.43
N GLY A 282 54.74 29.81 43.16
CA GLY A 282 55.58 28.85 43.88
C GLY A 282 57.02 28.74 43.36
N GLU A 283 57.92 29.50 43.98
CA GLU A 283 59.38 29.26 44.10
C GLU A 283 60.22 29.04 42.82
N ASN A 284 60.95 30.09 42.43
CA ASN A 284 62.28 29.95 41.85
C ASN A 284 63.23 29.28 42.87
N LYS A 285 63.98 28.24 42.46
CA LYS A 285 65.44 28.14 42.73
C LYS A 285 66.16 27.00 41.98
N ASP A 286 67.16 27.43 41.23
CA ASP A 286 68.54 26.91 41.13
C ASP A 286 68.82 25.43 40.77
N ASN A 287 69.53 25.33 39.63
CA ASN A 287 70.78 24.59 39.41
C ASN A 287 70.82 23.15 38.84
N THR A 288 71.28 23.14 37.58
CA THR A 288 72.43 22.36 37.07
C THR A 288 72.15 21.02 36.37
N ASP A 289 72.81 20.88 35.22
CA ASP A 289 72.85 19.71 34.35
C ASP A 289 73.53 18.50 35.02
N ASP A 290 73.26 17.28 34.52
CA ASP A 290 74.34 16.55 33.84
C ASP A 290 73.80 15.47 32.88
N ASN A 291 74.71 14.78 32.18
CA ASN A 291 74.44 14.11 30.91
C ASN A 291 74.99 12.65 30.86
N ARG A 292 74.27 11.79 30.12
CA ARG A 292 74.81 10.69 29.29
C ARG A 292 75.14 9.30 29.89
N THR A 293 75.09 8.33 28.96
CA THR A 293 75.84 7.05 28.83
C THR A 293 75.45 5.76 29.58
N GLY A 294 75.43 4.66 28.81
CA GLY A 294 75.54 3.24 29.25
C GLY A 294 74.28 2.39 29.03
N ASN A 295 74.32 1.16 28.48
CA ASN A 295 75.35 0.48 27.65
C ASN A 295 74.70 -0.64 26.77
N ARG A 296 75.45 -1.34 25.89
CA ARG A 296 74.95 -2.34 24.92
C ARG A 296 75.26 -3.82 25.26
N GLN A 297 74.28 -4.72 25.08
CA GLN A 297 74.37 -6.08 24.47
C GLN A 297 75.41 -7.09 25.03
N PRO A 298 75.67 -8.28 24.43
CA PRO A 298 74.92 -9.17 23.50
C PRO A 298 74.37 -10.42 24.26
N ALA A 299 74.09 -11.65 23.76
CA ALA A 299 74.03 -12.37 22.45
C ALA A 299 72.83 -13.39 22.56
N VAL A 300 72.51 -14.40 21.74
CA VAL A 300 73.00 -15.15 20.53
C VAL A 300 71.71 -15.42 19.66
N GLY A 301 71.57 -16.02 18.47
CA GLY A 301 72.30 -16.92 17.57
C GLY A 301 72.05 -18.42 17.85
N ASN A 302 71.84 -19.35 16.90
CA ASN A 302 71.47 -19.28 15.47
C ASN A 302 71.16 -20.71 14.93
N LEU A 303 70.27 -20.84 13.92
CA LEU A 303 70.30 -21.69 12.68
C LEU A 303 71.00 -23.10 12.63
N ASN A 304 70.60 -24.13 11.85
CA ASN A 304 69.37 -24.42 11.05
C ASN A 304 69.13 -25.97 10.76
N PRO A 305 69.21 -26.62 9.55
CA PRO A 305 68.09 -27.48 9.03
C PRO A 305 68.39 -28.90 8.44
N ASN A 306 67.31 -29.57 7.98
CA ASN A 306 67.15 -30.31 6.68
C ASN A 306 67.29 -31.86 6.58
N THR A 307 66.37 -32.54 5.85
CA THR A 307 66.61 -33.65 4.85
C THR A 307 65.30 -34.27 4.28
N ASN A 308 65.40 -35.05 3.18
CA ASN A 308 64.31 -35.68 2.37
C ASN A 308 64.89 -36.95 1.66
N PRO A 309 64.15 -38.04 1.30
CA PRO A 309 63.62 -38.22 -0.09
C PRO A 309 62.40 -39.21 -0.27
N LYS A 310 62.06 -39.58 -1.54
CA LYS A 310 60.90 -40.43 -1.97
C LYS A 310 61.21 -41.36 -3.18
N PRO A 311 60.72 -42.62 -3.17
CA PRO A 311 60.04 -43.30 -4.32
C PRO A 311 58.75 -44.06 -3.84
N ASP A 312 57.98 -44.92 -4.53
CA ASP A 312 57.80 -45.37 -5.94
C ASP A 312 56.31 -45.83 -6.21
N ALA A 313 56.03 -46.71 -7.19
CA ALA A 313 54.71 -47.30 -7.53
C ALA A 313 54.79 -48.81 -7.97
N PRO A 314 53.66 -49.49 -8.32
CA PRO A 314 53.51 -50.04 -9.69
C PRO A 314 52.06 -50.06 -10.27
N LYS A 315 51.86 -50.68 -11.45
CA LYS A 315 50.63 -50.68 -12.29
C LYS A 315 50.16 -52.10 -12.70
N THR A 316 48.87 -52.30 -12.98
CA THR A 316 48.27 -53.26 -13.98
C THR A 316 46.72 -53.18 -13.96
N LEU A 317 45.92 -53.78 -14.88
CA LEU A 317 45.86 -53.70 -16.36
C LEU A 317 44.53 -54.36 -16.87
N GLY A 318 43.92 -53.88 -17.97
CA GLY A 318 42.83 -54.55 -18.72
C GLY A 318 41.38 -54.28 -18.24
N GLY A 319 40.33 -54.49 -19.05
CA GLY A 319 40.32 -54.73 -20.51
C GLY A 319 38.97 -55.19 -21.14
N SER A 320 38.39 -54.32 -22.00
CA SER A 320 37.67 -54.64 -23.27
C SER A 320 36.36 -55.49 -23.31
N ILE A 321 35.68 -55.43 -24.49
CA ILE A 321 34.43 -56.13 -24.94
C ILE A 321 33.14 -55.41 -24.48
N SER A 322 32.30 -54.75 -25.30
CA SER A 322 31.64 -55.05 -26.62
C SER A 322 30.30 -55.81 -26.46
N ILE A 323 29.20 -55.57 -27.20
CA ILE A 323 28.90 -54.69 -28.36
C ILE A 323 27.36 -54.48 -28.52
N ASN A 324 26.91 -53.48 -29.31
CA ASN A 324 25.52 -53.21 -29.79
C ASN A 324 24.45 -52.77 -28.74
N THR A 325 23.39 -52.02 -29.09
CA THR A 325 22.84 -51.64 -30.43
C THR A 325 22.12 -50.26 -30.44
N ILE A 326 21.91 -49.73 -31.65
CA ILE A 326 20.93 -48.68 -32.07
C ILE A 326 21.34 -47.21 -31.81
N GLU A 327 21.46 -46.50 -32.93
CA GLU A 327 21.53 -45.04 -33.05
C GLU A 327 20.12 -44.45 -33.21
N GLU A 328 19.88 -43.20 -32.80
CA GLU A 328 19.72 -42.10 -33.78
C GLU A 328 19.56 -40.72 -33.12
N HIS A 329 20.42 -39.80 -33.59
CA HIS A 329 20.34 -38.34 -33.61
C HIS A 329 19.23 -37.58 -32.85
N LYS A 330 19.69 -36.69 -31.95
CA LYS A 330 19.26 -35.27 -32.01
C LYS A 330 20.39 -34.30 -31.67
N THR A 331 20.28 -33.08 -32.18
CA THR A 331 21.39 -32.17 -32.46
C THR A 331 21.91 -31.39 -31.23
N SER A 332 23.21 -31.09 -31.22
CA SER A 332 23.90 -30.28 -30.19
C SER A 332 23.98 -28.79 -30.56
N SER A 333 23.95 -27.91 -29.55
CA SER A 333 25.00 -26.88 -29.38
C SER A 333 24.92 -26.12 -28.04
N ASN A 334 25.84 -26.49 -27.15
CA ASN A 334 26.63 -25.67 -26.20
C ASN A 334 26.00 -24.59 -25.29
N HIS A 335 26.30 -24.74 -24.00
CA HIS A 335 26.39 -23.66 -23.00
C HIS A 335 27.44 -22.59 -23.35
N SER A 336 27.25 -21.40 -22.78
CA SER A 336 28.33 -20.59 -22.21
C SER A 336 28.02 -20.35 -20.71
N GLU A 337 29.04 -20.18 -19.88
CA GLU A 337 28.89 -19.94 -18.43
C GLU A 337 29.06 -18.45 -18.09
N GLU A 338 28.31 -17.95 -17.11
CA GLU A 338 28.51 -16.63 -16.49
C GLU A 338 28.91 -16.76 -15.00
N PRO A 339 29.68 -15.81 -14.44
CA PRO A 339 30.16 -15.87 -13.07
C PRO A 339 29.06 -15.56 -12.03
N PRO A 340 29.23 -15.98 -10.76
CA PRO A 340 28.20 -15.83 -9.73
C PRO A 340 27.91 -14.37 -9.38
N THR A 341 26.69 -13.92 -9.69
CA THR A 341 26.23 -12.55 -9.40
C THR A 341 26.08 -12.31 -7.90
N VAL A 342 26.65 -11.20 -7.39
CA VAL A 342 26.46 -10.76 -6.00
C VAL A 342 24.99 -10.41 -5.77
N ALA A 343 24.42 -10.90 -4.66
CA ALA A 343 23.02 -10.64 -4.32
C ALA A 343 22.77 -9.14 -4.09
N PRO A 344 21.77 -8.52 -4.76
CA PRO A 344 21.45 -7.12 -4.55
C PRO A 344 20.86 -6.92 -3.15
N THR A 345 21.53 -6.10 -2.34
CA THR A 345 21.01 -5.69 -1.02
C THR A 345 19.72 -4.91 -1.19
N ASN A 346 18.63 -5.41 -0.60
CA ASN A 346 17.33 -4.74 -0.62
C ASN A 346 17.44 -3.32 -0.03
N PRO A 347 17.11 -2.25 -0.77
CA PRO A 347 17.04 -0.92 -0.18
C PRO A 347 15.84 -0.86 0.76
N THR A 348 16.10 -0.67 2.06
CA THR A 348 15.04 -0.44 3.06
C THR A 348 14.15 0.70 2.60
N ALA A 349 12.83 0.49 2.61
CA ALA A 349 11.88 1.47 2.11
C ALA A 349 12.01 2.79 2.90
N PRO A 350 12.12 3.96 2.23
CA PRO A 350 12.11 5.23 2.93
C PRO A 350 10.75 5.40 3.60
N SER A 351 10.75 5.57 4.93
CA SER A 351 9.55 5.89 5.70
C SER A 351 9.10 7.32 5.35
N VAL A 352 8.27 7.45 4.31
CA VAL A 352 7.72 8.74 3.88
C VAL A 352 6.92 9.33 5.05
N PRO A 353 7.37 10.44 5.67
CA PRO A 353 6.77 10.91 6.90
C PRO A 353 5.38 11.47 6.64
N ARG A 354 4.45 11.17 7.56
CA ARG A 354 3.09 11.70 7.63
C ARG A 354 3.10 13.22 7.38
N PRO A 355 2.32 13.76 6.42
CA PRO A 355 2.40 15.18 6.11
C PRO A 355 1.88 16.04 7.28
N PRO A 356 2.44 17.23 7.53
CA PRO A 356 2.21 18.00 8.76
C PRO A 356 0.76 18.50 8.95
N LYS A 357 -0.11 18.37 7.94
CA LYS A 357 -1.55 18.64 8.05
C LYS A 357 -2.39 17.44 8.54
N PHE A 358 -1.89 16.21 8.46
CA PHE A 358 -2.62 15.00 8.89
C PHE A 358 -2.42 14.73 10.40
N THR A 359 -2.53 15.79 11.20
CA THR A 359 -2.29 15.80 12.64
C THR A 359 -3.37 15.03 13.40
N VAL A 360 -2.95 14.14 14.30
CA VAL A 360 -3.85 13.39 15.18
C VAL A 360 -4.37 14.34 16.25
N GLY A 361 -5.46 15.07 15.95
CA GLY A 361 -6.02 16.09 16.83
C GLY A 361 -7.54 16.31 16.70
N SER A 362 -8.07 16.54 15.49
CA SER A 362 -9.48 16.93 15.30
C SER A 362 -10.36 15.91 14.55
N PHE A 363 -9.82 14.72 14.23
CA PHE A 363 -10.41 13.71 13.34
C PHE A 363 -11.69 12.99 13.85
N PHE A 364 -12.34 13.47 14.90
CA PHE A 364 -13.30 12.69 15.68
C PHE A 364 -14.71 12.55 15.07
N SER A 365 -15.27 11.35 15.22
CA SER A 365 -16.67 10.96 14.98
C SER A 365 -17.18 10.80 13.53
N LYS A 366 -16.96 11.74 12.59
CA LYS A 366 -17.76 11.77 11.34
C LYS A 366 -17.33 10.87 10.15
N PHE A 367 -16.10 10.37 10.08
CA PHE A 367 -15.71 9.42 9.00
C PHE A 367 -16.12 7.97 9.28
N ILE A 368 -15.89 7.51 10.52
CA ILE A 368 -15.80 6.08 10.85
C ILE A 368 -17.19 5.45 11.03
N PHE A 369 -18.12 6.15 11.68
CA PHE A 369 -19.50 5.68 11.85
C PHE A 369 -20.34 5.92 10.58
N ASN A 370 -20.01 5.22 9.49
CA ASN A 370 -21.02 4.84 8.50
C ASN A 370 -20.64 3.68 7.55
N VAL A 371 -20.01 2.62 8.06
CA VAL A 371 -20.09 1.29 7.42
C VAL A 371 -21.40 0.61 7.83
N SER A 372 -22.38 0.64 6.93
CA SER A 372 -23.54 -0.28 6.79
C SER A 372 -24.25 0.09 5.50
#